data_AF-A0ABD5VA93-F1
#
_entry.id   AF-A0ABD5VA93-F1
#
_cell.length_a   1.000
_cell.length_b   1.000
_cell.length_c   1.000
_cell.angle_alpha   90.00
_cell.angle_beta   90.00
_cell.angle_gamma   90.00
#
_symmetry.space_group_name_H-M   'P 1'
#
loop_
_entity.id
_entity.type
_entity.pdbx_description
1 polymer ?
#
loop_
_entity_poly.entity_id
_entity_poly.type
_entity_poly.pdbx_seq_one_letter_code
_entity_poly.pdbx_strand_id
1 'polypeptide(L)'
;MGKLDGIAAADLRAALADATDHKAVRRLMVALAYEDGEPVDRLSDRYGIPRSTLYYWLDRFEERGIDGALADEPRPGRPPKLDEDARDGLNADLDAQPAEFGYEAAGWTPDLVRRHLEREYGVEYSTGHVRRLLREEL
;
A
#
# COMPACT_ATOMS: atom_id res chain seq x y z
N MET A 1 3.63 -32.84 8.77
CA MET A 1 4.39 -31.61 8.54
C MET A 1 3.41 -30.48 8.78
N GLY A 2 3.55 -29.76 9.90
CA GLY A 2 2.71 -28.61 10.22
C GLY A 2 3.19 -27.36 9.48
N LYS A 3 2.26 -26.41 9.26
CA LYS A 3 2.53 -25.15 8.55
C LYS A 3 3.63 -24.28 9.19
N LEU A 4 4.02 -24.58 10.42
CA LEU A 4 4.99 -23.81 11.20
C LEU A 4 6.24 -24.64 11.57
N ASP A 5 6.45 -25.82 10.97
CA ASP A 5 7.58 -26.72 11.32
C ASP A 5 8.98 -26.06 11.20
N GLY A 6 9.10 -24.97 10.43
CA GLY A 6 10.34 -24.19 10.27
C GLY A 6 10.46 -22.97 11.18
N ILE A 7 9.51 -22.72 12.08
CA ILE A 7 9.45 -21.53 12.93
C ILE A 7 9.40 -21.96 14.39
N ALA A 8 10.40 -21.58 15.18
CA ALA A 8 10.37 -21.91 16.60
C ALA A 8 9.29 -21.08 17.32
N ALA A 9 8.54 -21.73 18.22
CA ALA A 9 7.55 -21.05 19.04
C ALA A 9 8.16 -19.93 19.92
N ALA A 10 9.47 -19.97 20.20
CA ALA A 10 10.18 -18.88 20.88
C ALA A 10 10.25 -17.61 20.02
N ASP A 11 10.49 -17.75 18.71
CA ASP A 11 10.58 -16.64 17.78
C ASP A 11 9.21 -15.97 17.58
N LEU A 12 8.13 -16.76 17.52
CA LEU A 12 6.76 -16.25 17.50
C LEU A 12 6.43 -15.44 18.77
N ARG A 13 6.92 -15.88 19.94
CA ARG A 13 6.72 -15.15 21.22
C ARG A 13 7.54 -13.87 21.26
N ALA A 14 8.78 -13.89 20.78
CA ALA A 14 9.62 -12.70 20.68
C ALA A 14 8.96 -11.66 19.76
N ALA A 15 8.54 -12.07 18.56
CA ALA A 15 7.82 -11.20 17.62
C ALA A 15 6.51 -10.66 18.20
N LEU A 16 5.79 -11.45 19.02
CA LEU A 16 4.57 -10.99 19.69
C LEU A 16 4.85 -9.93 20.75
N ALA A 17 5.97 -10.03 21.47
CA ALA A 17 6.37 -9.03 22.45
C ALA A 17 6.72 -7.68 21.80
N ASP A 18 7.27 -7.70 20.59
CA ASP A 18 7.66 -6.50 19.83
C ASP A 18 6.53 -5.93 18.96
N ALA A 19 5.47 -6.70 18.69
CA ALA A 19 4.39 -6.31 17.80
C ALA A 19 3.51 -5.19 18.40
N THR A 20 3.42 -4.07 17.68
CA THR A 20 2.58 -2.91 18.05
C THR A 20 1.29 -2.82 17.23
N ASP A 21 1.24 -3.42 16.05
CA ASP A 21 0.05 -3.43 15.18
C ASP A 21 -0.91 -4.58 15.55
N HIS A 22 -2.21 -4.27 15.65
CA HIS A 22 -3.23 -5.23 16.05
C HIS A 22 -3.36 -6.43 15.08
N LYS A 23 -3.12 -6.24 13.78
CA LYS A 23 -3.16 -7.36 12.82
C LYS A 23 -1.96 -8.28 13.02
N ALA A 24 -0.77 -7.72 13.25
CA ALA A 24 0.43 -8.50 13.57
C ALA A 24 0.23 -9.34 14.83
N VAL A 25 -0.23 -8.72 15.92
CA VAL A 25 -0.58 -9.39 17.18
C VAL A 25 -1.57 -10.53 16.94
N ARG A 26 -2.64 -10.27 16.19
CA ARG A 26 -3.69 -11.29 15.90
C ARG A 26 -3.16 -12.47 15.09
N ARG A 27 -2.30 -12.22 14.09
CA ARG A 27 -1.64 -13.27 13.29
C ARG A 27 -0.72 -14.14 14.15
N LEU A 28 0.07 -13.53 15.04
CA LEU A 28 0.99 -14.23 15.94
C LEU A 28 0.25 -15.07 16.98
N MET A 29 -0.83 -14.56 17.56
CA MET A 29 -1.68 -15.35 18.48
C MET A 29 -2.29 -16.58 17.80
N VAL A 30 -2.70 -16.45 16.54
CA VAL A 30 -3.19 -17.60 15.74
C VAL A 30 -2.05 -18.60 15.48
N ALA A 31 -0.88 -18.12 15.06
CA ALA A 31 0.27 -18.98 14.79
C ALA A 31 0.73 -19.76 16.04
N LEU A 32 0.85 -19.08 17.19
CA LEU A 32 1.19 -19.72 18.46
C LEU A 32 0.16 -20.77 18.88
N ALA A 33 -1.14 -20.46 18.77
CA ALA A 33 -2.18 -21.42 19.14
C ALA A 33 -2.21 -22.64 18.20
N TYR A 34 -1.94 -22.43 16.91
CA TYR A 34 -1.80 -23.51 15.95
C TYR A 34 -0.58 -24.39 16.25
N GLU A 35 0.55 -23.78 16.62
CA GLU A 35 1.77 -24.49 17.02
C GLU A 35 1.58 -25.29 18.32
N ASP A 36 0.77 -24.76 19.25
CA ASP A 36 0.35 -25.47 20.47
C ASP A 36 -0.66 -26.62 20.18
N GLY A 37 -0.96 -26.90 18.91
CA GLY A 37 -1.78 -28.02 18.45
C GLY A 37 -3.28 -27.75 18.41
N GLU A 38 -3.72 -26.49 18.55
CA GLU A 38 -5.13 -26.15 18.49
C GLU A 38 -5.66 -26.29 17.04
N PRO A 39 -6.76 -27.02 16.81
CA PRO A 39 -7.29 -27.20 15.46
C PRO A 39 -7.86 -25.89 14.90
N VAL A 40 -7.66 -25.66 13.60
CA VAL A 40 -8.09 -24.45 12.87
C VAL A 40 -9.59 -24.16 13.06
N ASP A 41 -10.41 -25.20 13.20
CA ASP A 41 -11.85 -25.06 13.46
C ASP A 41 -12.13 -24.32 14.78
N ARG A 42 -11.41 -24.66 15.86
CA ARG A 42 -11.55 -23.96 17.14
C ARG A 42 -10.95 -22.58 17.11
N LEU A 43 -9.86 -22.38 16.38
CA LEU A 43 -9.29 -21.04 16.16
C LEU A 43 -10.28 -20.12 15.43
N SER A 44 -10.97 -20.66 14.42
CA SER A 44 -12.00 -19.93 13.66
C SER A 44 -13.11 -19.45 14.58
N ASP A 45 -13.64 -20.35 15.41
CA ASP A 45 -14.72 -20.04 16.36
C ASP A 45 -14.25 -19.05 17.45
N ARG A 46 -13.06 -19.27 18.02
CA ARG A 46 -12.50 -18.45 19.10
C ARG A 46 -12.22 -17.02 18.66
N TYR A 47 -11.64 -16.83 17.48
CA TYR A 47 -11.19 -15.52 17.01
C TYR A 47 -12.20 -14.83 16.06
N GLY A 48 -13.25 -15.55 15.63
CA GLY A 48 -14.22 -15.08 14.65
C GLY A 48 -13.60 -14.85 13.27
N ILE A 49 -12.61 -15.67 12.89
CA ILE A 49 -11.84 -15.51 11.65
C ILE A 49 -12.13 -16.70 10.75
N PRO A 50 -12.52 -16.50 9.47
CA PRO A 50 -12.78 -17.61 8.56
C PRO A 50 -11.57 -18.54 8.42
N ARG A 51 -11.83 -19.85 8.35
CA ARG A 51 -10.78 -20.89 8.16
C ARG A 51 -9.85 -20.58 6.99
N SER A 52 -10.40 -20.09 5.87
CA SER A 52 -9.61 -19.68 4.70
C SER A 52 -8.60 -18.57 5.02
N THR A 53 -8.98 -17.59 5.84
CA THR A 53 -8.08 -16.53 6.30
C THR A 53 -7.03 -17.06 7.26
N LEU A 54 -7.38 -18.00 8.14
CA LEU A 54 -6.42 -18.63 9.04
C LEU A 54 -5.37 -19.42 8.27
N TYR A 55 -5.78 -20.27 7.31
CA TYR A 55 -4.84 -20.99 6.45
C TYR A 55 -3.97 -20.02 5.64
N TYR A 56 -4.56 -18.98 5.04
CA TYR A 56 -3.77 -17.95 4.35
C TYR A 56 -2.72 -17.29 5.25
N TRP A 57 -3.00 -17.08 6.54
CA TRP A 57 -1.99 -16.56 7.46
C TRP A 57 -0.90 -17.58 7.77
N LEU A 58 -1.27 -18.84 8.03
CA LEU A 58 -0.32 -19.92 8.29
C LEU A 58 0.57 -20.20 7.06
N ASP A 59 0.01 -20.18 5.86
CA ASP A 59 0.75 -20.30 4.60
C ASP A 59 1.77 -19.16 4.45
N ARG A 60 1.41 -17.92 4.81
CA ARG A 60 2.38 -16.81 4.79
C ARG A 60 3.53 -17.01 5.78
N PHE A 61 3.28 -17.59 6.95
CA PHE A 61 4.36 -17.94 7.88
C PHE A 61 5.25 -19.04 7.28
N GLU A 62 4.66 -20.09 6.72
CA GLU A 62 5.38 -21.19 6.05
C GLU A 62 6.27 -20.68 4.91
N GLU A 63 5.73 -19.82 4.05
CA GLU A 63 6.39 -19.38 2.81
C GLU A 63 7.37 -18.22 3.02
N ARG A 64 7.08 -17.30 3.95
CA ARG A 64 7.76 -15.99 4.04
C ARG A 64 8.43 -15.75 5.40
N GLY A 65 8.35 -16.72 6.31
CA GLY A 65 8.79 -16.55 7.69
C GLY A 65 7.97 -15.53 8.47
N ILE A 66 8.42 -15.21 9.68
CA ILE A 66 7.72 -14.28 10.57
C ILE A 66 7.60 -12.90 9.93
N ASP A 67 8.71 -12.28 9.53
CA ASP A 67 8.71 -10.91 9.02
C ASP A 67 7.80 -10.76 7.79
N GLY A 68 7.86 -11.71 6.86
CA GLY A 68 7.02 -11.71 5.66
C GLY A 68 5.54 -11.97 5.94
N ALA A 69 5.20 -12.75 6.97
CA ALA A 69 3.81 -12.97 7.39
C ALA A 69 3.20 -11.76 8.10
N LEU A 70 4.05 -10.99 8.80
CA LEU A 70 3.64 -9.77 9.50
C LEU A 70 3.56 -8.56 8.58
N ALA A 71 4.34 -8.53 7.50
CA ALA A 71 4.27 -7.47 6.50
C ALA A 71 2.83 -7.29 5.98
N ASP A 72 2.40 -6.04 5.88
CA ASP A 72 1.21 -5.68 5.13
C ASP A 72 1.61 -5.69 3.65
N GLU A 73 0.82 -6.37 2.82
CA GLU A 73 1.02 -6.29 1.37
C GLU A 73 0.82 -4.83 0.92
N PRO A 74 1.64 -4.32 -0.02
CA PRO A 74 1.44 -3.01 -0.59
C PRO A 74 0.00 -2.94 -1.07
N ARG A 75 -0.79 -2.01 -0.51
CA ARG A 75 -2.12 -1.72 -1.05
C ARG A 75 -1.87 -0.76 -2.20
N PRO A 76 -1.92 -1.20 -3.47
CA PRO A 76 -1.89 -0.23 -4.56
C PRO A 76 -3.05 0.72 -4.32
N GLY A 77 -2.74 1.99 -4.09
CA GLY A 77 -3.76 3.03 -3.98
C GLY A 77 -4.59 3.08 -5.27
N ARG A 78 -5.58 3.97 -5.30
CA ARG A 78 -6.23 4.29 -6.58
C ARG A 78 -5.13 4.69 -7.57
N PRO A 79 -5.06 4.08 -8.77
CA PRO A 79 -4.10 4.47 -9.79
C PRO A 79 -4.16 5.99 -9.99
N PRO A 80 -3.00 6.67 -10.10
CA PRO A 80 -2.98 8.10 -10.42
C PRO A 80 -3.72 8.33 -11.74
N LYS A 81 -4.39 9.48 -11.90
CA LYS A 81 -5.12 9.79 -13.14
C LYS A 81 -4.18 10.11 -14.31
N LEU A 82 -2.94 10.50 -14.01
CA LEU A 82 -1.84 10.57 -14.96
C LEU A 82 -1.01 9.29 -14.80
N ASP A 83 -0.81 8.56 -15.88
CA ASP A 83 0.23 7.54 -15.97
C ASP A 83 1.62 8.19 -16.08
N GLU A 84 2.66 7.37 -16.22
CA GLU A 84 4.05 7.83 -16.29
C GLU A 84 4.30 8.66 -17.56
N ASP A 85 3.82 8.20 -18.72
CA ASP A 85 3.98 8.93 -19.98
C ASP A 85 3.31 10.32 -19.93
N ALA A 86 2.11 10.41 -19.35
CA ALA A 86 1.40 11.68 -19.18
C ALA A 86 2.09 12.61 -18.17
N ARG A 87 2.79 12.07 -17.17
CA ARG A 87 3.60 12.87 -16.24
C ARG A 87 4.83 13.45 -16.93
N ASP A 88 5.54 12.63 -17.70
CA ASP A 88 6.72 13.08 -18.44
C ASP A 88 6.35 14.16 -19.46
N GLY A 89 5.23 13.99 -20.16
CA GLY A 89 4.65 15.02 -21.02
C GLY A 89 4.35 16.31 -20.25
N LEU A 90 3.69 16.20 -19.09
CA LEU A 90 3.36 17.36 -18.28
C LEU A 90 4.62 18.10 -17.82
N ASN A 91 5.67 17.40 -17.41
CA ASN A 91 6.93 18.01 -17.01
C ASN A 91 7.58 18.77 -18.16
N ALA A 92 7.60 18.19 -19.36
CA ALA A 92 8.07 18.88 -20.56
C ALA A 92 7.25 20.14 -20.88
N ASP A 93 5.92 20.09 -20.70
CA ASP A 93 5.06 21.26 -20.88
C ASP A 93 5.32 22.35 -19.83
N LEU A 94 5.59 21.96 -18.58
CA LEU A 94 5.88 22.88 -17.48
C LEU A 94 7.25 23.55 -17.58
N ASP A 95 8.22 22.93 -18.25
CA ASP A 95 9.53 23.52 -18.59
C ASP A 95 9.42 24.59 -19.69
N ALA A 96 8.41 24.50 -20.54
CA ALA A 96 8.11 25.48 -21.58
C ALA A 96 7.30 26.67 -21.04
N GLN A 97 7.23 27.77 -21.80
CA GLN A 97 6.45 28.94 -21.40
C GLN A 97 4.95 28.69 -21.67
N PRO A 98 4.03 29.11 -20.77
CA PRO A 98 2.59 28.93 -21.00
C PRO A 98 2.09 29.56 -22.33
N ALA A 99 2.77 30.59 -22.82
CA ALA A 99 2.48 31.22 -24.11
C ALA A 99 2.59 30.24 -25.29
N GLU A 100 3.47 29.24 -25.21
CA GLU A 100 3.64 28.20 -26.23
C GLU A 100 2.40 27.30 -26.33
N PHE A 101 1.61 27.23 -25.25
CA PHE A 101 0.34 26.52 -25.16
C PHE A 101 -0.88 27.43 -25.31
N GLY A 102 -0.68 28.67 -25.78
CA GLY A 102 -1.73 29.64 -26.02
C GLY A 102 -2.28 30.32 -24.76
N TYR A 103 -1.54 30.31 -23.65
CA TYR A 103 -1.93 31.02 -22.43
C TYR A 103 -1.26 32.39 -22.33
N GLU A 104 -2.05 33.44 -22.06
CA GLU A 104 -1.56 34.78 -21.77
C GLU A 104 -1.09 34.87 -20.30
N ALA A 105 0.00 34.18 -19.97
CA ALA A 105 0.59 34.17 -18.63
C ALA A 105 2.12 34.17 -18.70
N ALA A 106 2.76 34.87 -17.76
CA ALA A 106 4.22 34.95 -17.66
C ALA A 106 4.88 33.68 -17.08
N GLY A 107 4.08 32.74 -16.56
CA GLY A 107 4.56 31.50 -15.97
C GLY A 107 3.43 30.60 -15.48
N TRP A 108 3.78 29.37 -15.13
CA TRP A 108 2.82 28.38 -14.66
C TRP A 108 2.32 28.71 -13.24
N THR A 109 1.01 28.91 -13.13
CA THR A 109 0.33 29.01 -11.83
C THR A 109 -0.48 27.75 -11.57
N PRO A 110 -0.77 27.38 -10.30
CA PRO A 110 -1.55 26.17 -10.02
C PRO A 110 -2.91 26.09 -10.72
N ASP A 111 -3.60 27.22 -10.88
CA ASP A 111 -4.87 27.28 -11.61
C ASP A 111 -4.71 27.21 -13.14
N LEU A 112 -3.53 27.58 -13.66
CA LEU A 112 -3.20 27.41 -15.08
C LEU A 112 -2.83 25.95 -15.38
N VAL A 113 -2.00 25.33 -14.53
CA VAL A 113 -1.64 23.91 -14.62
C VAL A 113 -2.88 23.04 -14.53
N ARG A 114 -3.83 23.35 -13.62
CA ARG A 114 -5.12 22.64 -13.55
C ARG A 114 -5.89 22.67 -14.87
N ARG A 115 -5.96 23.85 -15.52
CA ARG A 115 -6.65 24.00 -16.81
C ARG A 115 -5.93 23.26 -17.93
N HIS A 116 -4.60 23.27 -17.90
CA HIS A 116 -3.80 22.57 -18.89
C HIS A 116 -3.89 21.05 -18.76
N LEU A 117 -3.90 20.53 -17.53
CA LEU A 117 -4.19 19.12 -17.23
C LEU A 117 -5.55 18.66 -17.76
N GLU A 118 -6.58 19.49 -17.61
CA GLU A 118 -7.90 19.19 -18.16
C GLU A 118 -7.89 19.23 -19.70
N ARG A 119 -7.19 20.20 -20.30
CA ARG A 119 -7.21 20.44 -21.75
C ARG A 119 -6.37 19.45 -22.55
N GLU A 120 -5.13 19.18 -22.13
CA GLU A 120 -4.19 18.33 -22.88
C GLU A 120 -4.24 16.87 -22.44
N TYR A 121 -4.52 16.61 -21.16
CA TYR A 121 -4.46 15.26 -20.57
C TYR A 121 -5.84 14.70 -20.20
N GLY A 122 -6.91 15.51 -20.25
CA GLY A 122 -8.25 15.09 -19.84
C GLY A 122 -8.38 14.78 -18.34
N VAL A 123 -7.44 15.27 -17.52
CA VAL A 123 -7.35 14.95 -16.09
C VAL A 123 -7.78 16.13 -15.23
N GLU A 124 -8.83 15.92 -14.45
CA GLU A 124 -9.27 16.90 -13.44
C GLU A 124 -8.64 16.63 -12.07
N TYR A 125 -7.95 17.63 -11.53
CA TYR A 125 -7.44 17.63 -10.16
C TYR A 125 -7.91 18.86 -9.38
N SER A 126 -8.01 18.71 -8.05
CA SER A 126 -8.21 19.88 -7.18
C SER A 126 -6.96 20.76 -7.15
N THR A 127 -7.12 22.06 -6.91
CA THR A 127 -5.98 22.99 -6.80
C THR A 127 -4.96 22.55 -5.73
N GLY A 128 -5.42 21.93 -4.63
CA GLY A 128 -4.54 21.37 -3.61
C GLY A 128 -3.68 20.22 -4.11
N HIS A 129 -4.25 19.35 -4.97
CA HIS A 129 -3.53 18.26 -5.61
C HIS A 129 -2.51 18.78 -6.62
N VAL A 130 -2.90 19.75 -7.46
CA VAL A 130 -1.98 20.38 -8.42
C VAL A 130 -0.80 21.05 -7.72
N ARG A 131 -1.04 21.75 -6.61
CA ARG A 131 0.05 22.32 -5.79
C ARG A 131 0.98 21.27 -5.21
N ARG A 132 0.47 20.07 -4.89
CA ARG A 132 1.31 18.96 -4.40
C ARG A 132 2.17 18.41 -5.53
N LEU A 133 1.55 18.17 -6.69
CA LEU A 133 2.23 17.72 -7.90
C LEU A 133 3.37 18.70 -8.29
N LEU A 134 3.10 20.00 -8.31
CA LEU A 134 4.13 21.03 -8.58
C LEU A 134 5.26 21.09 -7.53
N ARG A 135 5.12 20.50 -6.34
CA ARG A 135 6.22 20.40 -5.34
C ARG A 135 7.00 19.09 -5.45
N GLU A 136 6.44 18.11 -6.13
CA GLU A 136 7.07 16.80 -6.36
C GLU A 136 7.90 16.84 -7.64
N GLU A 137 7.52 17.67 -8.61
CA GLU A 137 8.19 17.83 -9.92
C GLU A 137 9.12 19.06 -10.02
N LEU A 138 9.15 19.96 -9.01
CA LEU A 138 10.07 21.11 -8.90
C LEU A 138 11.00 20.96 -7.69
#